data_AF-A0A9P7T399-F1
#
_entry.id   AF-A0A9P7T399-F1
#
_cell.length_a   1.000
_cell.length_b   1.000
_cell.length_c   1.000
_cell.angle_alpha   90.00
_cell.angle_beta   90.00
_cell.angle_gamma   90.00
#
_symmetry.space_group_name_H-M   'P 1'
#
loop_
_entity.id
_entity.type
_entity.pdbx_description
1 polymer ?
#
loop_
_entity_poly.entity_id
_entity_poly.type
_entity_poly.pdbx_seq_one_letter_code
_entity_poly.pdbx_strand_id
1 'polypeptide(L)'
;MLSVALKIVEFHRPDEQMSSTIAQQSGAGALTHDLSDEAYKATRDAIISSDSAYAQLKPLLIGPLAALVLPAVSPTHLAAALTVLAPVPGKFPPPARRKNPGYYDPICQNALAKLLLVGGRIEGKILDQLGLNWVGSIKGGVDELRSQLIGLLQGAGLDLTLSLEGGSRSLWLALEGRRTQLDDHDKQD
;
A
#
# COMPACT_ATOMS: atom_id res chain seq x y z
N MET A 1 4.58 -15.57 -20.92
CA MET A 1 3.40 -16.12 -20.24
C MET A 1 2.84 -15.16 -19.20
N LEU A 2 3.59 -14.77 -18.17
CA LEU A 2 3.12 -13.80 -17.15
C LEU A 2 2.65 -12.45 -17.76
N SER A 3 3.36 -11.94 -18.77
CA SER A 3 2.97 -10.74 -19.51
C SER A 3 1.62 -10.87 -20.21
N VAL A 4 1.34 -12.02 -20.81
CA VAL A 4 0.07 -12.28 -21.49
C VAL A 4 -1.06 -12.40 -20.46
N ALA A 5 -0.82 -13.10 -19.35
CA ALA A 5 -1.80 -13.21 -18.27
C ALA A 5 -2.19 -11.83 -17.70
N LEU A 6 -1.22 -10.93 -17.49
CA LEU A 6 -1.52 -9.56 -17.04
C LEU A 6 -2.36 -8.78 -18.06
N LYS A 7 -2.11 -8.98 -19.36
CA LYS A 7 -2.90 -8.35 -20.43
C LYS A 7 -4.35 -8.86 -20.42
N ILE A 8 -4.54 -10.17 -20.25
CA ILE A 8 -5.88 -10.77 -20.16
C ILE A 8 -6.62 -10.21 -18.94
N VAL A 9 -6.02 -10.25 -17.75
CA VAL A 9 -6.64 -9.78 -16.51
C VAL A 9 -7.06 -8.30 -16.56
N GLU A 10 -6.34 -7.47 -17.31
CA GLU A 10 -6.65 -6.03 -17.40
C GLU A 10 -7.67 -5.67 -18.49
N PHE A 11 -7.57 -6.30 -19.68
CA PHE A 11 -8.34 -5.90 -20.85
C PHE A 11 -9.52 -6.82 -21.16
N HIS A 12 -9.51 -8.07 -20.69
CA HIS A 12 -10.62 -8.99 -20.89
C HIS A 12 -11.66 -8.80 -19.78
N ARG A 13 -12.89 -8.44 -20.16
CA ARG A 13 -14.03 -8.28 -19.25
C ARG A 13 -15.09 -9.33 -19.54
N PRO A 14 -15.09 -10.47 -18.83
CA PRO A 14 -16.06 -11.53 -19.06
C PRO A 14 -17.50 -11.13 -18.69
N ASP A 15 -17.67 -10.18 -17.76
CA ASP A 15 -18.98 -9.71 -17.29
C ASP A 15 -19.78 -8.99 -18.41
N GLU A 16 -19.09 -8.24 -19.27
CA GLU A 16 -19.70 -7.55 -20.43
C GLU A 16 -20.16 -8.55 -21.50
N GLN A 17 -19.53 -9.73 -21.58
CA GLN A 17 -19.83 -10.75 -22.57
C GLN A 17 -21.00 -11.64 -22.15
N MET A 18 -21.09 -11.94 -20.85
CA MET A 18 -22.20 -12.70 -20.26
C MET A 18 -23.53 -11.94 -20.32
N SER A 19 -23.47 -10.61 -20.39
CA SER A 19 -24.64 -9.73 -20.54
C SER A 19 -25.01 -9.42 -22.00
N SER A 20 -24.25 -9.92 -22.98
CA SER A 20 -24.57 -9.76 -24.40
C SER A 20 -25.76 -10.64 -24.82
N THR A 21 -26.73 -10.05 -25.52
CA THR A 21 -27.95 -10.70 -25.99
C THR A 21 -27.71 -11.90 -26.90
N ILE A 22 -26.55 -11.95 -27.58
CA ILE A 22 -26.15 -13.03 -28.49
C ILE A 22 -25.79 -14.30 -27.71
N ALA A 23 -25.13 -14.17 -26.55
CA ALA A 23 -24.74 -15.29 -25.71
C ALA A 23 -25.93 -15.94 -24.97
N GLN A 24 -26.99 -15.18 -24.70
CA GLN A 24 -28.22 -15.70 -24.11
C GLN A 24 -29.06 -16.50 -25.12
N GLN A 25 -28.92 -16.23 -26.41
CA GLN A 25 -29.73 -16.84 -27.48
C GLN A 25 -29.12 -18.13 -28.06
N SER A 26 -27.81 -18.35 -27.89
CA SER A 26 -27.09 -19.40 -28.63
C SER A 26 -26.99 -20.75 -27.92
N GLY A 27 -27.47 -20.90 -26.67
CA GLY A 27 -27.58 -22.18 -25.94
C GLY A 27 -26.23 -22.84 -25.56
N ALA A 28 -25.16 -22.56 -26.29
CA ALA A 28 -23.77 -22.72 -25.88
C ALA A 28 -23.40 -21.50 -25.04
N GLY A 29 -23.25 -21.67 -23.72
CA GLY A 29 -22.93 -20.56 -22.81
C GLY A 29 -21.73 -19.72 -23.28
N ALA A 30 -21.75 -18.42 -22.94
CA ALA A 30 -20.69 -17.47 -23.26
C ALA A 30 -19.29 -18.06 -22.94
N LEU A 31 -18.34 -17.96 -23.88
CA LEU A 31 -16.97 -18.43 -23.69
C LEU A 31 -16.16 -17.40 -22.87
N THR A 32 -16.42 -17.34 -21.56
CA THR A 32 -15.85 -16.34 -20.63
C THR A 32 -14.49 -16.72 -20.03
N HIS A 33 -13.87 -17.81 -20.49
CA HIS A 33 -12.59 -18.28 -19.96
C HIS A 33 -11.41 -17.57 -20.62
N ASP A 34 -10.28 -17.48 -19.92
CA ASP A 34 -9.09 -16.71 -20.35
C ASP A 34 -8.43 -17.21 -21.65
N LEU A 35 -8.72 -18.44 -22.08
CA LEU A 35 -8.20 -19.04 -23.32
C LEU A 35 -9.17 -18.90 -24.50
N SER A 36 -10.27 -18.16 -24.34
CA SER A 36 -11.27 -18.00 -25.39
C SER A 36 -10.76 -17.14 -26.55
N ASP A 37 -11.33 -17.37 -27.74
CA ASP A 37 -11.05 -16.53 -28.91
C ASP A 37 -11.46 -15.07 -28.67
N GLU A 38 -12.44 -14.84 -27.79
CA GLU A 38 -12.86 -13.50 -27.37
C GLU A 38 -11.82 -12.82 -26.49
N ALA A 39 -11.23 -13.53 -25.52
CA ALA A 39 -10.12 -13.02 -24.72
C ALA A 39 -8.90 -12.69 -25.59
N TYR A 40 -8.63 -13.52 -26.60
CA TYR A 40 -7.56 -13.27 -27.57
C TYR A 40 -7.83 -12.00 -28.41
N LYS A 41 -9.03 -11.82 -28.95
CA LYS A 41 -9.40 -10.62 -29.72
C LYS A 41 -9.36 -9.36 -28.85
N ALA A 42 -9.98 -9.41 -27.67
CA ALA A 42 -10.00 -8.29 -26.72
C ALA A 42 -8.58 -7.85 -26.35
N THR A 43 -7.69 -8.79 -26.06
CA THR A 43 -6.29 -8.46 -25.74
C THR A 43 -5.49 -8.03 -26.97
N ARG A 44 -5.72 -8.58 -28.16
CA ARG A 44 -4.99 -8.19 -29.37
C ARG A 44 -5.30 -6.76 -29.79
N ASP A 45 -6.58 -6.38 -29.77
CA ASP A 45 -7.06 -5.09 -30.26
C ASP A 45 -7.08 -4.00 -29.17
N ALA A 46 -6.74 -4.36 -27.93
CA ALA A 46 -6.67 -3.43 -26.80
C ALA A 46 -5.67 -2.28 -27.06
N ILE A 47 -6.16 -1.05 -26.92
CA ILE A 47 -5.36 0.16 -26.90
C ILE A 47 -4.69 0.26 -25.52
N ILE A 48 -3.37 0.08 -25.50
CA ILE A 48 -2.58 0.12 -24.26
C ILE A 48 -2.29 1.60 -23.93
N SER A 49 -3.04 2.16 -22.99
CA SER A 49 -2.72 3.47 -22.41
C SER A 49 -1.44 3.39 -21.58
N SER A 50 -0.64 4.46 -21.57
CA SER A 50 0.58 4.55 -20.74
C SER A 50 0.30 4.47 -19.24
N ASP A 51 -0.94 4.75 -18.82
CA ASP A 51 -1.38 4.69 -17.43
C ASP A 51 -1.89 3.30 -17.01
N SER A 52 -2.00 2.36 -17.95
CA SER A 52 -2.44 0.98 -17.65
C SER A 52 -1.43 0.25 -16.76
N ALA A 53 -1.92 -0.63 -15.90
CA ALA A 53 -1.09 -1.41 -14.98
C ALA A 53 -0.12 -2.32 -15.77
N TYR A 54 -0.59 -2.88 -16.88
CA TYR A 54 0.24 -3.65 -17.80
C TYR A 54 1.36 -2.80 -18.40
N ALA A 55 1.09 -1.56 -18.83
CA ALA A 55 2.11 -0.69 -19.42
C ALA A 55 3.24 -0.37 -18.42
N GLN A 56 2.87 -0.08 -17.17
CA GLN A 56 3.81 0.22 -16.10
C GLN A 56 4.64 -1.01 -15.69
N LEU A 57 4.07 -2.22 -15.70
CA LEU A 57 4.79 -3.46 -15.37
C LEU A 57 5.60 -4.03 -16.53
N LYS A 58 5.23 -3.75 -17.78
CA LYS A 58 5.85 -4.35 -18.98
C LYS A 58 7.39 -4.25 -19.01
N PRO A 59 8.03 -3.12 -18.64
CA PRO A 59 9.48 -3.04 -18.57
C PRO A 59 10.10 -4.00 -17.54
N LEU A 60 9.39 -4.25 -16.44
CA LEU A 60 9.84 -5.16 -15.38
C LEU A 60 9.68 -6.63 -15.78
N LEU A 61 8.90 -6.92 -16.82
CA LEU A 61 8.62 -8.27 -17.32
C LEU A 61 9.67 -8.81 -18.31
N ILE A 62 10.78 -8.10 -18.48
CA ILE A 62 11.87 -8.47 -19.39
C ILE A 62 12.96 -9.20 -18.60
N GLY A 63 13.13 -10.49 -18.88
CA GLY A 63 14.19 -11.33 -18.29
C GLY A 63 13.68 -12.41 -17.33
N PRO A 64 14.60 -13.08 -16.60
CA PRO A 64 14.24 -14.11 -15.62
C PRO A 64 13.64 -13.45 -14.37
N LEU A 65 12.40 -13.83 -14.04
CA LEU A 65 11.64 -13.21 -12.96
C LEU A 65 11.08 -14.28 -12.04
N ALA A 66 11.04 -13.96 -10.75
CA ALA A 66 10.36 -14.73 -9.73
C ALA A 66 9.34 -13.82 -9.04
N ALA A 67 8.16 -14.36 -8.75
CA ALA A 67 7.10 -13.65 -8.05
C ALA A 67 6.87 -14.26 -6.67
N LEU A 68 6.85 -13.41 -5.64
CA LEU A 68 6.36 -13.77 -4.32
C LEU A 68 4.89 -13.38 -4.23
N VAL A 69 3.99 -14.36 -4.17
CA VAL A 69 2.54 -14.12 -4.08
C VAL A 69 2.07 -14.42 -2.67
N LEU A 70 1.42 -13.44 -2.06
CA LEU A 70 0.76 -13.57 -0.76
C LEU A 70 -0.76 -13.63 -1.01
N PRO A 71 -1.49 -14.62 -0.45
CA PRO A 71 -2.93 -14.75 -0.69
C PRO A 71 -3.76 -13.57 -0.17
N ALA A 72 -3.28 -12.89 0.88
CA ALA A 72 -3.92 -11.73 1.47
C ALA A 72 -2.89 -10.64 1.73
N VAL A 73 -3.33 -9.39 1.70
CA VAL A 73 -2.49 -8.22 2.01
C VAL A 73 -2.26 -8.18 3.51
N SER A 74 -1.15 -8.78 3.94
CA SER A 74 -0.72 -8.78 5.33
C SER A 74 0.66 -8.14 5.45
N PRO A 75 0.75 -6.88 5.93
CA PRO A 75 2.02 -6.18 6.10
C PRO A 75 3.04 -6.94 6.95
N THR A 76 2.58 -7.71 7.94
CA THR A 76 3.46 -8.52 8.81
C THR A 76 4.17 -9.63 8.04
N HIS A 77 3.46 -10.33 7.16
CA HIS A 77 4.04 -11.38 6.30
C HIS A 77 4.94 -10.78 5.22
N LEU A 78 4.56 -9.63 4.67
CA LEU A 78 5.39 -8.89 3.71
C LEU A 78 6.69 -8.43 4.37
N ALA A 79 6.62 -7.84 5.56
CA ALA A 79 7.80 -7.41 6.32
C ALA A 79 8.74 -8.58 6.60
N ALA A 80 8.20 -9.73 7.04
CA ALA A 80 8.98 -10.93 7.26
C ALA A 80 9.68 -11.41 5.97
N ALA A 81 8.98 -11.39 4.83
CA ALA A 81 9.57 -11.76 3.55
C ALA A 81 10.66 -10.78 3.11
N LEU A 82 10.46 -9.47 3.28
CA LEU A 82 11.47 -8.44 2.97
C LEU A 82 12.72 -8.56 3.85
N THR A 83 12.58 -8.91 5.13
CA THR A 83 13.76 -9.12 6.00
C THR A 83 14.67 -10.26 5.53
N VAL A 84 14.13 -11.22 4.77
CA VAL A 84 14.88 -12.37 4.25
C VAL A 84 15.40 -12.08 2.84
N LEU A 85 14.51 -11.67 1.93
CA LEU A 85 14.79 -11.58 0.49
C LEU A 85 15.50 -10.29 0.08
N ALA A 86 15.15 -9.16 0.70
CA ALA A 86 15.67 -7.85 0.35
C ALA A 86 15.84 -6.98 1.61
N PRO A 87 16.76 -7.35 2.51
CA PRO A 87 16.94 -6.65 3.78
C PRO A 87 17.36 -5.20 3.54
N VAL A 88 16.64 -4.27 4.16
CA VAL A 88 16.95 -2.83 4.13
C VAL A 88 17.43 -2.43 5.51
N PRO A 89 18.70 -1.99 5.68
CA PRO A 89 19.22 -1.63 6.98
C PRO A 89 18.36 -0.53 7.64
N GLY A 90 18.05 -0.72 8.93
CA GLY A 90 17.21 0.18 9.72
C GLY A 90 15.71 -0.13 9.67
N LYS A 91 15.14 -0.43 8.49
CA LYS A 91 13.69 -0.74 8.35
C LYS A 91 13.38 -2.22 8.48
N PHE A 92 14.08 -3.05 7.69
CA PHE A 92 13.92 -4.50 7.65
C PHE A 92 15.28 -5.14 7.91
N PRO A 93 15.71 -5.23 9.18
CA PRO A 93 17.01 -5.79 9.51
C PRO A 93 17.07 -7.26 9.11
N PRO A 94 18.23 -7.75 8.64
CA PRO A 94 18.41 -9.16 8.36
C PRO A 94 18.23 -9.97 9.66
N PRO A 95 17.78 -11.24 9.55
CA PRO A 95 17.56 -12.09 10.71
C PRO A 95 18.85 -12.30 11.50
N ALA A 96 18.76 -12.28 12.83
CA ALA A 96 19.95 -12.41 13.70
C ALA A 96 20.66 -13.75 13.51
N ARG A 97 21.99 -13.72 13.33
CA ARG A 97 22.84 -14.90 13.12
C ARG A 97 22.75 -15.96 14.22
N ARG A 98 22.53 -15.53 15.47
CA ARG A 98 22.35 -16.45 16.60
C ARG A 98 21.06 -17.25 16.52
N LYS A 99 19.98 -16.64 16.01
CA LYS A 99 18.65 -17.26 15.95
C LYS A 99 18.48 -18.08 14.67
N ASN A 100 19.02 -17.57 13.55
CA ASN A 100 18.90 -18.18 12.23
C ASN A 100 20.30 -18.37 11.60
N PRO A 101 21.09 -19.36 12.03
CA PRO A 101 22.43 -19.58 11.48
C PRO A 101 22.39 -19.98 9.99
N GLY A 102 21.35 -20.70 9.56
CA GLY A 102 21.19 -21.14 8.16
C GLY A 102 21.01 -20.00 7.16
N TYR A 103 20.56 -18.82 7.60
CA TYR A 103 20.51 -17.64 6.74
C TYR A 103 21.91 -17.21 6.29
N TYR A 104 22.93 -17.43 7.11
CA TYR A 104 24.32 -17.05 6.85
C TYR A 104 25.15 -18.18 6.23
N ASP A 105 24.50 -19.26 5.79
CA ASP A 105 25.15 -20.31 5.02
C ASP A 105 25.62 -19.77 3.66
N PRO A 106 26.84 -20.07 3.19
CA PRO A 106 27.34 -19.62 1.90
C PRO A 106 26.40 -19.91 0.73
N ILE A 107 25.68 -21.04 0.74
CA ILE A 107 24.76 -21.39 -0.34
C ILE A 107 23.57 -20.40 -0.35
N CYS A 108 23.00 -20.14 0.83
CA CYS A 108 21.89 -19.20 0.99
C CYS A 108 22.28 -17.76 0.62
N GLN A 109 23.43 -17.29 1.11
CA GLN A 109 23.91 -15.93 0.83
C GLN A 109 24.23 -15.72 -0.66
N ASN A 110 24.84 -16.72 -1.31
CA ASN A 110 25.11 -16.66 -2.74
C ASN A 110 23.83 -16.65 -3.59
N ALA A 111 22.75 -17.27 -3.11
CA ALA A 111 21.46 -17.23 -3.78
C ALA A 111 20.75 -15.88 -3.56
N LEU A 112 20.73 -15.38 -2.31
CA LEU A 112 20.12 -14.10 -1.96
C LEU A 112 20.80 -12.92 -2.67
N ALA A 113 22.13 -12.96 -2.85
CA ALA A 113 22.87 -11.93 -3.58
C ALA A 113 22.47 -11.81 -5.08
N LYS A 114 21.82 -12.84 -5.63
CA LYS A 114 21.33 -12.83 -7.03
C LYS A 114 19.89 -12.36 -7.16
N LEU A 115 19.15 -12.25 -6.04
CA LEU A 115 17.79 -11.78 -6.04
C LEU A 115 17.78 -10.25 -5.91
N LEU A 116 17.22 -9.58 -6.91
CA LEU A 116 16.99 -8.14 -6.89
C LEU A 116 15.49 -7.88 -6.81
N LEU A 117 15.06 -7.19 -5.76
CA LEU A 117 13.69 -6.71 -5.65
C LEU A 117 13.48 -5.51 -6.57
N VAL A 118 12.68 -5.69 -7.62
CA VAL A 118 12.40 -4.65 -8.61
C VAL A 118 11.17 -3.82 -8.23
N GLY A 119 10.10 -4.48 -7.76
CA GLY A 119 8.85 -3.84 -7.38
C GLY A 119 7.77 -4.87 -7.05
N GLY A 120 6.53 -4.41 -6.90
CA GLY A 120 5.39 -5.29 -6.63
C GLY A 120 4.05 -4.68 -7.01
N ARG A 121 3.03 -5.54 -7.04
CA ARG A 121 1.64 -5.15 -7.28
C ARG A 121 0.83 -5.47 -6.04
N ILE A 122 0.17 -4.46 -5.48
CA ILE A 122 -0.68 -4.58 -4.28
C ILE A 122 -2.03 -3.93 -4.61
N GLU A 123 -3.14 -4.67 -4.47
CA GLU A 123 -4.51 -4.20 -4.73
C GLU A 123 -4.68 -3.51 -6.10
N GLY A 124 -4.02 -4.05 -7.13
CA GLY A 124 -4.08 -3.48 -8.49
C GLY A 124 -3.19 -2.26 -8.73
N LYS A 125 -2.56 -1.71 -7.68
CA LYS A 125 -1.58 -0.63 -7.80
C LYS A 125 -0.17 -1.19 -7.90
N ILE A 126 0.66 -0.52 -8.69
CA ILE A 126 2.06 -0.87 -8.88
C ILE A 126 2.88 0.00 -7.96
N LEU A 127 3.79 -0.62 -7.24
CA LEU A 127 4.60 0.01 -6.22
C LEU A 127 6.07 -0.35 -6.46
N ASP A 128 6.90 0.68 -6.39
CA ASP A 128 8.34 0.53 -6.40
C ASP A 128 8.85 -0.01 -5.06
N GLN A 129 10.15 -0.28 -4.97
CA GLN A 129 10.79 -0.75 -3.74
C GLN A 129 10.51 0.17 -2.53
N LEU A 130 10.47 1.50 -2.73
CA LEU A 130 10.14 2.44 -1.66
C LEU A 130 8.69 2.29 -1.21
N GLY A 131 7.76 2.10 -2.14
CA GLY A 131 6.34 1.84 -1.86
C GLY A 131 6.14 0.52 -1.11
N LEU A 132 6.83 -0.55 -1.53
CA LEU A 132 6.82 -1.83 -0.81
C LEU A 132 7.35 -1.69 0.61
N ASN A 133 8.44 -0.95 0.78
CA ASN A 133 9.01 -0.69 2.10
C ASN A 133 8.05 0.09 3.00
N TRP A 134 7.28 1.02 2.44
CA TRP A 134 6.24 1.74 3.17
C TRP A 134 5.11 0.80 3.60
N VAL A 135 4.56 -0.01 2.67
CA VAL A 135 3.49 -0.97 3.00
C VAL A 135 3.95 -1.98 4.06
N GLY A 136 5.17 -2.50 3.95
CA GLY A 136 5.73 -3.42 4.94
C GLY A 136 6.03 -2.77 6.30
N SER A 137 6.13 -1.44 6.37
CA SER A 137 6.38 -0.73 7.63
C SER A 137 5.11 -0.46 8.44
N ILE A 138 3.92 -0.66 7.86
CA ILE A 138 2.63 -0.53 8.54
C ILE A 138 2.55 -1.63 9.59
N LYS A 139 2.52 -1.26 10.87
CA LYS A 139 2.38 -2.20 11.99
C LYS A 139 0.89 -2.46 12.19
N GLY A 140 0.49 -3.63 12.69
CA GLY A 140 -0.93 -3.88 13.03
C GLY A 140 -1.96 -3.87 11.88
N GLY A 141 -1.55 -3.66 10.61
CA GLY A 141 -2.42 -3.78 9.44
C GLY A 141 -3.58 -2.77 9.42
N VAL A 142 -4.77 -3.24 9.07
CA VAL A 142 -5.98 -2.40 8.93
C VAL A 142 -6.39 -1.75 10.25
N ASP A 143 -6.12 -2.41 11.38
CA ASP A 143 -6.51 -1.90 12.70
C ASP A 143 -5.63 -0.72 13.13
N GLU A 144 -4.35 -0.70 12.76
CA GLU A 144 -3.50 0.48 12.98
C GLU A 144 -3.97 1.66 12.11
N LEU A 145 -4.27 1.44 10.84
CA LEU A 145 -4.82 2.48 9.97
C LEU A 145 -6.13 3.06 10.49
N ARG A 146 -7.02 2.20 11.03
CA ARG A 146 -8.24 2.64 11.70
C ARG A 146 -7.94 3.45 12.96
N SER A 147 -6.97 3.03 13.76
CA SER A 147 -6.55 3.79 14.95
C SER A 147 -5.95 5.16 14.60
N GLN A 148 -5.17 5.25 13.52
CA GLN A 148 -4.62 6.51 13.01
C GLN A 148 -5.74 7.43 12.53
N LEU A 149 -6.76 6.89 11.83
CA LEU A 149 -7.92 7.67 11.43
C LEU A 149 -8.71 8.19 12.64
N ILE A 150 -8.93 7.35 13.66
CA ILE A 150 -9.58 7.76 14.90
C ILE A 150 -8.77 8.86 15.60
N GLY A 151 -7.44 8.71 15.67
CA GLY A 151 -6.55 9.70 16.26
C GLY A 151 -6.58 11.04 15.51
N LEU A 152 -6.57 11.02 14.17
CA LEU A 152 -6.72 12.23 13.35
C LEU A 152 -8.07 12.91 13.57
N LEU A 153 -9.15 12.13 13.66
CA LEU A 153 -10.49 12.66 13.88
C LEU A 153 -10.66 13.25 15.29
N GLN A 154 -10.07 12.60 16.31
CA GLN A 154 -10.01 13.14 17.67
C GLN A 154 -9.16 14.40 17.73
N GLY A 155 -8.02 14.45 17.02
CA GLY A 155 -7.15 15.63 16.93
C GLY A 155 -7.86 16.85 16.35
N ALA A 156 -8.63 16.68 15.28
CA ALA A 156 -9.40 17.78 14.69
C ALA A 156 -10.46 18.36 15.65
N GLY A 157 -11.09 17.52 16.48
CA GLY A 157 -12.02 17.98 17.51
C GLY A 157 -11.33 18.71 18.68
N LEU A 158 -10.15 18.22 19.08
CA LEU A 158 -9.32 18.87 20.11
C LEU A 158 -8.79 20.22 19.64
N ASP A 159 -8.35 20.35 18.39
CA ASP A 159 -7.83 21.61 17.83
C ASP A 159 -8.91 22.71 17.80
N LEU A 160 -10.15 22.36 17.44
CA LEU A 160 -11.27 23.31 17.50
C LEU A 160 -11.57 23.74 18.94
N THR A 161 -11.54 22.81 19.88
CA THR A 161 -11.77 23.11 21.30
C THR A 161 -10.65 23.99 21.86
N LEU A 162 -9.39 23.68 21.56
CA LEU A 162 -8.23 24.48 21.96
C LEU A 162 -8.24 25.87 21.32
N SER A 163 -8.70 26.00 20.07
CA SER A 163 -8.87 27.31 19.44
C SER A 163 -9.93 28.16 20.14
N LEU A 164 -11.03 27.55 20.58
CA LEU A 164 -12.10 28.25 21.29
C LEU A 164 -11.71 28.56 22.75
N GLU A 165 -11.05 27.62 23.43
CA GLU A 165 -10.50 27.79 24.78
C GLU A 165 -9.36 28.81 24.80
N GLY A 166 -8.55 28.91 23.73
CA GLY A 166 -7.50 29.93 23.61
C GLY A 166 -8.06 31.35 23.68
N GLY A 167 -9.24 31.59 23.11
CA GLY A 167 -9.96 32.86 23.21
C GLY A 167 -10.43 33.16 24.65
N SER A 168 -11.01 32.19 25.34
CA SER A 168 -11.48 32.40 26.72
C SER A 168 -10.32 32.53 27.71
N ARG A 169 -9.25 31.75 27.54
CA ARG A 169 -8.05 31.77 28.38
C ARG A 169 -7.25 33.06 28.20
N SER A 170 -7.14 33.58 26.98
CA SER A 170 -6.48 34.87 26.75
C SER A 170 -7.25 36.04 27.36
N LEU A 171 -8.59 36.04 27.27
CA LEU A 171 -9.43 37.04 27.96
C LEU A 171 -9.32 36.93 29.48
N TRP A 172 -9.34 35.71 30.03
CA TRP A 172 -9.17 35.48 31.46
C TRP A 172 -7.81 35.97 31.95
N LEU A 173 -6.72 35.64 31.24
CA LEU A 173 -5.37 36.12 31.56
C LEU A 173 -5.26 37.65 31.48
N ALA A 174 -5.94 38.30 30.54
CA ALA A 174 -5.95 39.76 30.44
C ALA A 174 -6.71 40.43 31.60
N LEU A 175 -7.86 39.87 32.02
CA LEU A 175 -8.62 40.36 33.17
C LEU A 175 -7.88 40.14 34.48
N GLU A 176 -7.28 38.96 34.67
CA GLU A 176 -6.47 38.67 35.86
C GLU A 176 -5.22 39.55 35.89
N GLY A 177 -4.56 39.78 34.75
CA GLY A 177 -3.43 40.70 34.65
C GLY A 177 -3.81 42.14 35.05
N ARG A 178 -4.99 42.62 34.64
CA ARG A 178 -5.50 43.94 35.08
C ARG A 178 -5.81 43.97 36.57
N ARG A 179 -6.40 42.90 37.09
CA ARG A 179 -6.67 42.76 38.53
C ARG A 179 -5.38 42.82 39.33
N THR A 180 -4.35 42.05 38.96
CA THR A 180 -3.06 42.05 39.66
C THR A 180 -2.39 43.43 39.62
N GLN A 181 -2.50 44.16 38.51
CA GLN A 181 -1.96 45.54 38.42
C GLN A 181 -2.66 46.51 39.39
N LEU A 182 -3.97 46.37 39.59
CA LEU A 182 -4.72 47.17 40.56
C LEU A 182 -4.37 46.77 41.99
N ASP A 183 -4.32 45.46 42.28
CA ASP A 183 -3.96 44.92 43.60
C ASP A 183 -2.50 45.27 44.01
N ASP A 184 -1.60 45.51 43.04
CA ASP A 184 -0.23 45.96 43.29
C ASP A 184 -0.12 47.50 43.40
N HIS A 185 -0.98 48.26 42.71
CA HIS A 185 -1.08 49.71 42.87
C HIS A 185 -1.64 50.10 44.26
N ASP A 186 -2.67 49.40 44.74
CA ASP A 186 -3.31 49.65 46.04
C ASP A 186 -2.39 49.32 47.25
N LYS A 187 -1.26 48.64 47.03
CA LYS A 187 -0.27 48.31 48.08
C LYS A 187 0.92 49.27 48.12
N GLN A 188 1.04 50.20 47.17
CA GLN A 188 2.13 51.18 47.11
C GLN A 188 1.77 52.55 47.70
N ASP A 189 0.50 52.76 48.08
CA ASP A 189 0.02 53.85 48.94
C ASP A 189 -0.07 53.39 50.40
#